data_AF-A0A9P3PU88-F1
#
_entry.id   AF-A0A9P3PU88-F1
#
_cell.length_a   1.000
_cell.length_b   1.000
_cell.length_c   1.000
_cell.angle_alpha   90.00
_cell.angle_beta   90.00
_cell.angle_gamma   90.00
#
_symmetry.space_group_name_H-M   'P 1'
#
loop_
_entity.id
_entity.type
_entity.pdbx_description
1 polymer ?
#
loop_
_entity_poly.entity_id
_entity_poly.type
_entity_poly.pdbx_seq_one_letter_code
_entity_poly.pdbx_strand_id
1 'polypeptide(L)'
;MTIAMSSPLDVEIPRPKDVGILAVEAYFPRRCISEADLEEFDGVPKGKYTIGLGQEYMAFPDDREDINSFALNAVAGLLEKYNIDPKSIGRIDVGTETIIDKSKSVKTTLMDLFAEAGNFDIEGIDSKNACYGSTAALFNAINWIESSSWDGRNAIVVGGDIAIYAEGAARPAGGAGACAMLIGPNAPVVFEPIHGNYMANTYDFYKPNLSSEYPEVDGPVSVVTYIAALDAAYARYREKHAKAAKRAQLNGATVEKTTFSIEDVDYSIFHSPYGKQAVKGFARLMFNDFLANPTSPRFANIPNPDSFLKMTPVESLSDKNVEKTFIAASKAGFAEKADPGMACSRRLGNTYTGSLYLCMASLLSNVEPEKLLGKRISMFAFGSGCAASFFVARVKGDTSEIREKLDLINRLKSMKVVHPQKFVDALAIREKNHNAVSYTPEGSVDDVWPGAYYLDGIDSKYRRKYVLAPSA
;
A
#
# COMPACT_ATOMS: atom_id res chain seq x y z
N MET A 1 24.87 39.31 -33.29
CA MET A 1 23.57 38.81 -32.79
C MET A 1 23.29 37.50 -33.48
N THR A 2 23.56 36.38 -32.83
CA THR A 2 23.09 35.06 -33.26
C THR A 2 21.64 34.93 -32.82
N ILE A 3 20.72 34.89 -33.79
CA ILE A 3 19.32 34.57 -33.53
C ILE A 3 19.30 33.09 -33.15
N ALA A 4 19.00 32.77 -31.89
CA ALA A 4 18.77 31.40 -31.49
C ALA A 4 17.55 30.90 -32.29
N MET A 5 17.78 29.96 -33.21
CA MET A 5 16.69 29.27 -33.88
C MET A 5 16.04 28.36 -32.85
N SER A 6 14.81 28.69 -32.46
CA SER A 6 13.99 27.78 -31.65
C SER A 6 13.81 26.47 -32.42
N SER A 7 14.12 25.36 -31.77
CA SER A 7 13.82 24.03 -32.28
C SER A 7 12.30 23.87 -32.35
N PRO A 8 11.76 23.14 -33.34
CA PRO A 8 10.35 22.70 -33.31
C PRO A 8 9.98 21.90 -32.04
N LEU A 9 10.98 21.42 -31.30
CA LEU A 9 10.85 20.71 -30.03
C LEU A 9 10.78 21.65 -28.80
N ASP A 10 10.99 22.96 -28.96
CA ASP A 10 10.96 23.94 -27.86
C ASP A 10 9.52 24.41 -27.53
N VAL A 11 8.50 23.67 -27.97
CA VAL A 11 7.09 23.99 -27.66
C VAL A 11 6.79 23.55 -26.22
N GLU A 12 6.53 24.52 -25.35
CA GLU A 12 6.13 24.27 -23.97
C GLU A 12 4.75 23.58 -23.94
N ILE A 13 4.74 22.29 -23.61
CA ILE A 13 3.49 21.53 -23.46
C ILE A 13 2.91 21.85 -22.07
N PRO A 14 1.63 22.26 -21.97
CA PRO A 14 1.00 22.49 -20.67
C PRO A 14 1.08 21.24 -19.79
N ARG A 15 1.49 21.41 -18.53
CA ARG A 15 1.54 20.32 -17.56
C ARG A 15 0.18 19.59 -17.50
N PRO A 16 0.16 18.24 -17.53
CA PRO A 16 -1.08 17.49 -17.43
C PRO A 16 -1.82 17.84 -16.15
N LYS A 17 -3.15 17.87 -16.23
CA LYS A 17 -4.02 18.14 -15.09
C LYS A 17 -4.55 16.84 -14.52
N ASP A 18 -4.86 16.89 -13.23
CA ASP A 18 -5.59 15.83 -12.55
C ASP A 18 -4.91 14.46 -12.69
N VAL A 19 -3.59 14.44 -12.51
CA VAL A 19 -2.79 13.22 -12.55
C VAL A 19 -3.11 12.34 -11.34
N GLY A 20 -3.47 11.09 -11.59
CA GLY A 20 -3.79 10.14 -10.54
C GLY A 20 -4.23 8.78 -11.06
N ILE A 21 -4.99 8.05 -10.25
CA ILE A 21 -5.40 6.67 -10.54
C ILE A 21 -6.59 6.68 -11.51
N LEU A 22 -6.37 6.11 -12.69
CA LEU A 22 -7.39 5.83 -13.72
C LEU A 22 -8.07 4.48 -13.49
N ALA A 23 -7.31 3.47 -13.12
CA ALA A 23 -7.78 2.10 -12.94
C ALA A 23 -6.98 1.40 -11.84
N VAL A 24 -7.60 0.41 -11.18
CA VAL A 24 -6.97 -0.40 -10.13
C VAL A 24 -7.30 -1.86 -10.34
N GLU A 25 -6.32 -2.73 -10.15
CA GLU A 25 -6.50 -4.16 -10.06
C GLU A 25 -5.78 -4.73 -8.84
N ALA A 26 -6.33 -5.80 -8.26
CA ALA A 26 -5.75 -6.49 -7.11
C ALA A 26 -5.53 -7.97 -7.43
N TYR A 27 -4.44 -8.53 -6.94
CA TYR A 27 -4.20 -9.97 -6.91
C TYR A 27 -3.88 -10.42 -5.49
N PHE A 28 -4.39 -11.57 -5.08
CA PHE A 28 -4.12 -12.18 -3.79
C PHE A 28 -4.28 -13.69 -3.88
N PRO A 29 -3.61 -14.48 -3.02
CA PRO A 29 -3.77 -15.94 -3.01
C PRO A 29 -5.22 -16.37 -2.89
N ARG A 30 -5.55 -17.55 -3.43
CA ARG A 30 -6.92 -18.09 -3.38
C ARG A 30 -7.35 -18.56 -1.98
N ARG A 31 -6.39 -18.69 -1.06
CA ARG A 31 -6.58 -19.24 0.28
C ARG A 31 -6.15 -18.25 1.37
N CYS A 32 -6.80 -18.38 2.52
CA CYS A 32 -6.41 -17.72 3.76
C CYS A 32 -6.69 -18.63 4.96
N ILE A 33 -6.10 -18.33 6.10
CA ILE A 33 -6.46 -18.91 7.40
C ILE A 33 -7.28 -17.92 8.22
N SER A 34 -8.08 -18.43 9.16
CA SER A 34 -8.76 -17.65 10.19
C SER A 34 -7.79 -17.38 11.35
N GLU A 35 -7.72 -16.13 11.82
CA GLU A 35 -6.91 -15.76 12.99
C GLU A 35 -7.47 -16.36 14.28
N ALA A 36 -8.79 -16.57 14.36
CA ALA A 36 -9.39 -17.27 15.50
C ALA A 36 -8.96 -18.75 15.54
N ASP A 37 -8.89 -19.40 14.38
CA ASP A 37 -8.45 -20.79 14.28
C ASP A 37 -6.94 -20.90 14.56
N LEU A 38 -6.17 -19.88 14.16
CA LEU A 38 -4.74 -19.79 14.47
C LEU A 38 -4.50 -19.55 15.97
N GLU A 39 -5.35 -18.79 16.66
CA GLU A 39 -5.27 -18.64 18.12
C GLU A 39 -5.39 -20.00 18.83
N GLU A 40 -6.35 -20.84 18.41
CA GLU A 40 -6.55 -22.19 18.94
C GLU A 40 -5.37 -23.11 18.58
N PHE A 41 -4.90 -23.06 17.33
CA PHE A 41 -3.79 -23.86 16.83
C PHE A 41 -2.47 -23.56 17.56
N ASP A 42 -2.17 -22.28 17.80
CA ASP A 42 -0.97 -21.83 18.51
C ASP A 42 -1.07 -22.00 20.04
N GLY A 43 -2.25 -22.36 20.57
CA GLY A 43 -2.49 -22.47 22.01
C GLY A 43 -2.42 -21.14 22.76
N VAL A 44 -2.79 -20.03 22.11
CA VAL A 44 -2.76 -18.68 22.70
C VAL A 44 -4.15 -18.24 23.19
N PRO A 45 -4.24 -17.25 24.10
CA PRO A 45 -5.54 -16.77 24.57
C PRO A 45 -6.41 -16.20 23.45
N LYS A 46 -7.70 -16.52 23.48
CA LYS A 46 -8.71 -15.94 22.57
C LYS A 46 -8.64 -14.42 22.58
N GLY A 47 -8.63 -13.81 21.40
CA GLY A 47 -8.51 -12.37 21.23
C GLY A 47 -7.09 -11.85 21.08
N LYS A 48 -6.05 -12.68 21.26
CA LYS A 48 -4.65 -12.24 21.09
C LYS A 48 -4.39 -11.68 19.70
N TYR A 49 -4.89 -12.35 18.66
CA TYR A 49 -4.72 -11.94 17.26
C TYR A 49 -5.95 -11.16 16.80
N THR A 50 -7.14 -11.66 17.08
CA THR A 50 -8.41 -11.07 16.61
C THR A 50 -8.73 -9.72 17.24
N ILE A 51 -8.34 -9.47 18.50
CA ILE A 51 -8.56 -8.19 19.18
C ILE A 51 -7.25 -7.42 19.36
N GLY A 52 -6.17 -8.12 19.73
CA GLY A 52 -4.85 -7.55 19.99
C GLY A 52 -4.22 -6.98 18.73
N LEU A 53 -4.13 -7.80 17.67
CA LEU A 53 -3.68 -7.36 16.34
C LEU A 53 -4.84 -6.78 15.52
N GLY A 54 -6.08 -7.14 15.82
CA GLY A 54 -7.24 -6.69 15.04
C GLY A 54 -7.29 -7.31 13.65
N GLN A 55 -6.78 -8.54 13.51
CA GLN A 55 -6.76 -9.31 12.27
C GLN A 55 -7.86 -10.36 12.28
N GLU A 56 -8.46 -10.65 11.13
CA GLU A 56 -9.53 -11.66 11.01
C GLU A 56 -9.05 -12.88 10.23
N TYR A 57 -8.31 -12.64 9.14
CA TYR A 57 -7.74 -13.66 8.29
C TYR A 57 -6.36 -13.25 7.78
N MET A 58 -5.57 -14.24 7.38
CA MET A 58 -4.25 -14.04 6.78
C MET A 58 -4.14 -14.86 5.49
N ALA A 59 -3.89 -14.19 4.37
CA ALA A 59 -3.66 -14.83 3.08
C ALA A 59 -2.21 -15.29 2.96
N PHE A 60 -2.00 -16.43 2.29
CA PHE A 60 -0.66 -16.99 2.11
C PHE A 60 -0.60 -17.80 0.81
N PRO A 61 0.51 -17.69 0.06
CA PRO A 61 0.83 -18.63 -1.00
C PRO A 61 1.67 -19.80 -0.47
N ASP A 62 1.77 -20.87 -1.24
CA ASP A 62 2.86 -21.84 -1.13
C ASP A 62 3.96 -21.50 -2.16
N ASP A 63 4.77 -22.47 -2.58
CA ASP A 63 5.88 -22.28 -3.53
C ASP A 63 5.44 -22.15 -5.00
N ARG A 64 4.14 -22.25 -5.31
CA ARG A 64 3.59 -21.99 -6.66
C ARG A 64 3.48 -20.51 -6.99
N GLU A 65 3.50 -19.63 -6.00
CA GLU A 65 3.39 -18.19 -6.23
C GLU A 65 4.55 -17.41 -5.61
N ASP A 66 5.05 -16.43 -6.36
CA ASP A 66 6.11 -15.53 -5.94
C ASP A 66 5.78 -14.09 -6.35
N ILE A 67 6.70 -13.16 -6.05
CA ILE A 67 6.48 -11.73 -6.36
C ILE A 67 6.29 -11.47 -7.87
N ASN A 68 6.95 -12.22 -8.75
CA ASN A 68 6.78 -12.05 -10.18
C ASN A 68 5.40 -12.54 -10.61
N SER A 69 4.94 -13.70 -10.13
CA SER A 69 3.59 -14.19 -10.47
C SER A 69 2.51 -13.26 -9.92
N PHE A 70 2.68 -12.70 -8.72
CA PHE A 70 1.77 -11.69 -8.17
C PHE A 70 1.71 -10.44 -9.05
N ALA A 71 2.86 -9.91 -9.46
CA ALA A 71 2.94 -8.73 -10.31
C ALA A 71 2.35 -9.01 -11.71
N LEU A 72 2.69 -10.15 -12.32
CA LEU A 72 2.14 -10.59 -13.60
C LEU A 72 0.61 -10.65 -13.56
N ASN A 73 0.04 -11.26 -12.52
CA ASN A 73 -1.41 -11.37 -12.37
C ASN A 73 -2.10 -10.01 -12.15
N ALA A 74 -1.53 -9.15 -11.31
CA ALA A 74 -2.09 -7.83 -11.09
C ALA A 74 -2.07 -6.97 -12.37
N VAL A 75 -0.97 -7.00 -13.13
CA VAL A 75 -0.84 -6.23 -14.38
C VAL A 75 -1.66 -6.83 -15.52
N ALA A 76 -1.61 -8.15 -15.71
CA ALA A 76 -2.41 -8.81 -16.75
C ALA A 76 -3.91 -8.60 -16.51
N GLY A 77 -4.37 -8.74 -15.27
CA GLY A 77 -5.76 -8.46 -14.90
C GLY A 77 -6.15 -6.99 -15.14
N LEU A 78 -5.24 -6.05 -14.85
CA LEU A 78 -5.46 -4.62 -15.12
C LEU A 78 -5.61 -4.37 -16.63
N LEU A 79 -4.71 -4.93 -17.45
CA LEU A 79 -4.76 -4.77 -18.91
C LEU A 79 -6.03 -5.36 -19.50
N GLU A 80 -6.40 -6.58 -19.09
CA GLU A 80 -7.57 -7.29 -19.61
C GLU A 80 -8.88 -6.62 -19.21
N LYS A 81 -9.10 -6.38 -17.92
CA LYS A 81 -10.41 -5.93 -17.40
C LYS A 81 -10.80 -4.54 -17.90
N TYR A 82 -9.82 -3.67 -18.10
CA TYR A 82 -9.99 -2.31 -18.56
C TYR A 82 -9.68 -2.15 -20.07
N ASN A 83 -9.40 -3.25 -20.77
CA ASN A 83 -9.08 -3.26 -22.21
C ASN A 83 -7.99 -2.23 -22.57
N ILE A 84 -6.90 -2.22 -21.79
CA ILE A 84 -5.80 -1.28 -21.96
C ILE A 84 -4.88 -1.82 -23.07
N ASP A 85 -4.66 -1.02 -24.12
CA ASP A 85 -3.66 -1.34 -25.13
C ASP A 85 -2.26 -1.34 -24.49
N PRO A 86 -1.49 -2.45 -24.52
CA PRO A 86 -0.14 -2.49 -23.99
C PRO A 86 0.78 -1.40 -24.58
N LYS A 87 0.53 -0.92 -25.81
CA LYS A 87 1.30 0.18 -26.43
C LYS A 87 1.01 1.55 -25.81
N SER A 88 -0.09 1.70 -25.08
CA SER A 88 -0.47 2.94 -24.39
C SER A 88 0.28 3.16 -23.07
N ILE A 89 1.17 2.24 -22.69
CA ILE A 89 1.97 2.31 -21.47
C ILE A 89 3.40 2.77 -21.80
N GLY A 90 3.84 3.85 -21.15
CA GLY A 90 5.19 4.42 -21.32
C GLY A 90 6.09 4.27 -20.09
N ARG A 91 5.53 3.87 -18.95
CA ARG A 91 6.29 3.65 -17.72
C ARG A 91 5.69 2.55 -16.85
N ILE A 92 6.54 1.73 -16.23
CA ILE A 92 6.15 0.74 -15.22
C ILE A 92 7.14 0.81 -14.07
N ASP A 93 6.67 1.12 -12.87
CA ASP A 93 7.47 1.04 -11.64
C ASP A 93 6.88 0.01 -10.66
N VAL A 94 7.74 -0.81 -10.06
CA VAL A 94 7.34 -1.84 -9.08
C VAL A 94 7.88 -1.48 -7.71
N GLY A 95 7.00 -1.35 -6.73
CA GLY A 95 7.36 -1.33 -5.32
C GLY A 95 7.29 -2.73 -4.73
N THR A 96 8.40 -3.23 -4.19
CA THR A 96 8.39 -4.50 -3.46
C THR A 96 9.56 -4.58 -2.49
N GLU A 97 9.41 -5.35 -1.43
CA GLU A 97 10.48 -5.79 -0.56
C GLU A 97 10.75 -7.30 -0.57
N THR A 98 9.91 -8.11 -1.23
CA THR A 98 10.15 -9.53 -1.52
C THR A 98 11.18 -9.67 -2.65
N ILE A 99 12.44 -9.95 -2.28
CA ILE A 99 13.55 -10.12 -3.25
C ILE A 99 13.74 -11.59 -3.58
N ILE A 100 13.72 -11.91 -4.88
CA ILE A 100 14.09 -13.23 -5.42
C ILE A 100 15.28 -13.18 -6.39
N ASP A 101 15.72 -11.98 -6.80
CA ASP A 101 16.95 -11.72 -7.53
C ASP A 101 17.52 -10.37 -7.07
N LYS A 102 18.85 -10.29 -6.89
CA LYS A 102 19.53 -9.10 -6.33
C LYS A 102 19.84 -8.03 -7.37
N SER A 103 19.66 -8.32 -8.65
CA SER A 103 20.00 -7.44 -9.78
C SER A 103 18.84 -7.31 -10.76
N LYS A 104 18.25 -8.44 -11.19
CA LYS A 104 17.11 -8.45 -12.10
C LYS A 104 15.85 -7.99 -11.38
N SER A 105 15.25 -6.92 -11.88
CA SER A 105 14.01 -6.35 -11.36
C SER A 105 12.77 -7.17 -11.76
N VAL A 106 11.74 -7.14 -10.91
CA VAL A 106 10.39 -7.64 -11.21
C VAL A 106 9.84 -6.95 -12.46
N LYS A 107 10.09 -5.64 -12.61
CA LYS A 107 9.70 -4.87 -13.81
C LYS A 107 10.14 -5.54 -15.11
N THR A 108 11.36 -6.10 -15.17
CA THR A 108 11.84 -6.75 -16.41
C THR A 108 11.13 -8.07 -16.70
N THR A 109 10.54 -8.73 -15.69
CA THR A 109 9.66 -9.90 -15.90
C THR A 109 8.30 -9.46 -16.44
N LEU A 110 7.77 -8.31 -15.99
CA LEU A 110 6.51 -7.77 -16.51
C LEU A 110 6.55 -7.42 -18.00
N MET A 111 7.75 -7.17 -18.56
CA MET A 111 7.90 -6.88 -19.99
C MET A 111 7.41 -8.02 -20.90
N ASP A 112 7.30 -9.25 -20.39
CA ASP A 112 6.72 -10.38 -21.15
C ASP A 112 5.26 -10.08 -21.57
N LEU A 113 4.50 -9.34 -20.77
CA LEU A 113 3.11 -8.94 -21.08
C LEU A 113 3.01 -7.90 -22.21
N PHE A 114 4.12 -7.23 -22.54
CA PHE A 114 4.18 -6.14 -23.53
C PHE A 114 4.91 -6.55 -24.82
N ALA A 115 5.65 -7.68 -24.77
CA ALA A 115 6.52 -8.13 -25.84
C ALA A 115 5.75 -8.50 -27.12
N GLU A 116 4.60 -9.16 -27.01
CA GLU A 116 3.77 -9.53 -28.18
C GLU A 116 3.24 -8.30 -28.91
N ALA A 117 2.90 -7.24 -28.18
CA ALA A 117 2.51 -5.95 -28.76
C ALA A 117 3.70 -5.18 -29.37
N GLY A 118 4.95 -5.61 -29.11
CA GLY A 118 6.16 -4.93 -29.56
C GLY A 118 6.48 -3.64 -28.80
N ASN A 119 5.92 -3.44 -27.60
CA ASN A 119 6.20 -2.25 -26.78
C ASN A 119 7.34 -2.52 -25.81
N PHE A 120 8.56 -2.16 -26.21
CA PHE A 120 9.78 -2.29 -25.38
C PHE A 120 10.28 -0.96 -24.82
N ASP A 121 9.76 0.15 -25.32
CA ASP A 121 10.11 1.50 -24.87
C ASP A 121 9.20 1.91 -23.71
N ILE A 122 9.52 1.37 -22.53
CA ILE A 122 8.79 1.59 -21.28
C ILE A 122 9.79 1.90 -20.17
N GLU A 123 9.77 3.12 -19.64
CA GLU A 123 10.61 3.55 -18.52
C GLU A 123 10.24 2.84 -17.20
N GLY A 124 11.07 3.04 -16.16
CA GLY A 124 10.81 2.56 -14.80
C GLY A 124 11.42 1.19 -14.49
N ILE A 125 11.55 0.91 -13.19
CA ILE A 125 12.20 -0.28 -12.60
C ILE A 125 11.61 -0.55 -11.20
N ASP A 126 12.29 -1.33 -10.37
CA ASP A 126 11.87 -1.59 -9.00
C ASP A 126 12.36 -0.48 -8.05
N SER A 127 11.52 -0.11 -7.08
CA SER A 127 11.80 0.80 -5.97
C SER A 127 11.64 0.06 -4.64
N LYS A 128 12.66 0.13 -3.77
CA LYS A 128 12.67 -0.63 -2.51
C LYS A 128 13.06 0.24 -1.31
N ASN A 129 12.17 0.28 -0.33
CA ASN A 129 12.48 0.50 1.08
C ASN A 129 11.33 -0.08 1.91
N ALA A 130 11.46 -1.34 2.37
CA ALA A 130 10.41 -2.06 3.08
C ALA A 130 9.02 -1.85 2.42
N CYS A 131 7.97 -1.65 3.21
CA CYS A 131 6.61 -1.40 2.76
C CYS A 131 6.39 -0.05 2.04
N TYR A 132 7.40 0.83 1.94
CA TYR A 132 7.30 2.15 1.30
C TYR A 132 7.54 2.13 -0.22
N GLY A 133 8.12 1.05 -0.76
CA GLY A 133 8.59 0.98 -2.15
C GLY A 133 7.55 1.37 -3.21
N SER A 134 6.28 0.98 -3.02
CA SER A 134 5.18 1.29 -3.94
C SER A 134 4.77 2.76 -3.91
N THR A 135 4.94 3.45 -2.79
CA THR A 135 4.74 4.91 -2.71
C THR A 135 5.86 5.68 -3.38
N ALA A 136 7.10 5.19 -3.30
CA ALA A 136 8.18 5.74 -4.11
C ALA A 136 7.89 5.56 -5.62
N ALA A 137 7.46 4.37 -6.03
CA ALA A 137 7.04 4.08 -7.41
C ALA A 137 5.89 4.98 -7.87
N LEU A 138 4.87 5.20 -7.03
CA LEU A 138 3.77 6.11 -7.30
C LEU A 138 4.25 7.55 -7.54
N PHE A 139 5.09 8.07 -6.65
CA PHE A 139 5.62 9.42 -6.80
C PHE A 139 6.50 9.56 -8.04
N ASN A 140 7.29 8.54 -8.38
CA ASN A 140 8.08 8.52 -9.61
C ASN A 140 7.18 8.57 -10.85
N ALA A 141 6.10 7.79 -10.88
CA ALA A 141 5.15 7.78 -11.99
C ALA A 141 4.42 9.14 -12.17
N ILE A 142 3.93 9.73 -11.07
CA ILE A 142 3.30 11.06 -11.10
C ILE A 142 4.30 12.11 -11.59
N ASN A 143 5.51 12.13 -11.03
CA ASN A 143 6.55 13.07 -11.42
C ASN A 143 6.95 12.91 -12.89
N TRP A 144 7.00 11.67 -13.41
CA TRP A 144 7.29 11.39 -14.81
C TRP A 144 6.21 11.96 -15.72
N ILE A 145 4.92 11.69 -15.43
CA ILE A 145 3.78 12.25 -16.19
C ILE A 145 3.83 13.78 -16.20
N GLU A 146 4.21 14.39 -15.08
CA GLU A 146 4.28 15.84 -14.94
C GLU A 146 5.60 16.47 -15.44
N SER A 147 6.50 15.67 -15.99
CA SER A 147 7.82 16.10 -16.46
C SER A 147 7.85 16.43 -17.95
N SER A 148 8.93 17.06 -18.41
CA SER A 148 9.21 17.28 -19.83
C SER A 148 9.52 15.99 -20.60
N SER A 149 9.74 14.87 -19.92
CA SER A 149 9.99 13.56 -20.55
C SER A 149 8.72 12.76 -20.79
N TRP A 150 7.55 13.26 -20.35
CA TRP A 150 6.29 12.58 -20.59
C TRP A 150 5.96 12.56 -22.08
N ASP A 151 5.65 11.38 -22.60
CA ASP A 151 5.37 11.13 -24.01
C ASP A 151 3.86 10.99 -24.33
N GLY A 152 3.01 11.32 -23.36
CA GLY A 152 1.55 11.22 -23.48
C GLY A 152 0.97 9.87 -23.07
N ARG A 153 1.79 8.85 -22.80
CA ARG A 153 1.34 7.51 -22.40
C ARG A 153 1.07 7.42 -20.90
N ASN A 154 0.32 6.40 -20.49
CA ASN A 154 0.04 6.15 -19.07
C ASN A 154 1.22 5.41 -18.40
N ALA A 155 1.25 5.49 -17.07
CA ALA A 155 2.16 4.70 -16.24
C ALA A 155 1.39 3.59 -15.51
N ILE A 156 2.05 2.46 -15.22
CA ILE A 156 1.54 1.44 -14.30
C ILE A 156 2.43 1.42 -13.07
N VAL A 157 1.81 1.44 -11.89
CA VAL A 157 2.49 1.26 -10.62
C VAL A 157 2.02 -0.02 -9.97
N VAL A 158 2.98 -0.89 -9.62
CA VAL A 158 2.71 -2.16 -8.94
C VAL A 158 3.21 -2.06 -7.51
N GLY A 159 2.41 -2.49 -6.55
CA GLY A 159 2.84 -2.70 -5.17
C GLY A 159 2.36 -4.07 -4.69
N GLY A 160 3.25 -4.91 -4.21
CA GLY A 160 2.86 -6.25 -3.77
C GLY A 160 4.01 -7.00 -3.14
N ASP A 161 3.67 -7.95 -2.28
CA ASP A 161 4.64 -8.70 -1.49
C ASP A 161 4.04 -9.98 -0.92
N ILE A 162 4.95 -10.84 -0.46
CA ILE A 162 4.68 -12.00 0.38
C ILE A 162 5.32 -11.71 1.74
N ALA A 163 4.49 -11.41 2.75
CA ALA A 163 4.92 -11.08 4.09
C ALA A 163 4.87 -12.32 4.99
N ILE A 164 6.02 -12.94 5.18
CA ILE A 164 6.18 -14.13 6.04
C ILE A 164 7.20 -13.88 7.14
N TYR A 165 6.98 -14.55 8.28
CA TYR A 165 7.79 -14.44 9.48
C TYR A 165 8.09 -15.83 10.02
N ALA A 166 9.23 -15.94 10.71
CA ALA A 166 9.59 -17.13 11.46
C ALA A 166 8.54 -17.46 12.55
N GLU A 167 8.66 -18.65 13.14
CA GLU A 167 7.83 -19.03 14.27
C GLU A 167 7.89 -18.02 15.41
N GLY A 168 6.72 -17.70 15.97
CA GLY A 168 6.60 -16.80 17.11
C GLY A 168 5.57 -15.70 16.88
N ALA A 169 5.67 -14.66 17.72
CA ALA A 169 4.62 -13.65 17.88
C ALA A 169 4.37 -12.75 16.64
N ALA A 170 5.29 -12.73 15.67
CA ALA A 170 5.14 -11.95 14.44
C ALA A 170 4.45 -12.72 13.30
N ARG A 171 4.41 -14.06 13.35
CA ARG A 171 3.78 -14.92 12.33
C ARG A 171 2.34 -14.53 11.98
N PRO A 172 1.46 -14.17 12.94
CA PRO A 172 0.07 -13.74 12.66
C PRO A 172 -0.07 -12.32 12.07
N ALA A 173 1.05 -11.61 11.88
CA ALA A 173 1.06 -10.30 11.22
C ALA A 173 1.55 -10.39 9.76
N GLY A 174 1.63 -11.60 9.21
CA GLY A 174 1.93 -11.84 7.80
C GLY A 174 0.74 -11.56 6.88
N GLY A 175 0.90 -11.95 5.62
CA GLY A 175 -0.10 -11.77 4.59
C GLY A 175 0.52 -11.78 3.19
N ALA A 176 -0.32 -11.70 2.17
CA ALA A 176 0.15 -11.73 0.79
C ALA A 176 -0.86 -11.09 -0.17
N GLY A 177 -0.35 -10.29 -1.10
CA GLY A 177 -1.15 -9.69 -2.15
C GLY A 177 -0.38 -8.64 -2.94
N ALA A 178 -0.98 -8.21 -4.05
CA ALA A 178 -0.46 -7.18 -4.94
C ALA A 178 -1.60 -6.29 -5.47
N CYS A 179 -1.24 -5.08 -5.86
CA CYS A 179 -2.10 -4.08 -6.46
C CYS A 179 -1.36 -3.48 -7.67
N ALA A 180 -2.07 -3.31 -8.78
CA ALA A 180 -1.61 -2.57 -9.94
C ALA A 180 -2.52 -1.37 -10.18
N MET A 181 -1.95 -0.19 -10.37
CA MET A 181 -2.68 1.06 -10.61
C MET A 181 -2.25 1.66 -11.94
N LEU A 182 -3.21 1.97 -12.81
CA LEU A 182 -2.97 2.78 -13.99
C LEU A 182 -2.97 4.26 -13.57
N ILE A 183 -1.87 4.97 -13.84
CA ILE A 183 -1.69 6.38 -13.51
C ILE A 183 -1.67 7.20 -14.80
N GLY A 184 -2.46 8.28 -14.82
CA GLY A 184 -2.56 9.17 -15.98
C GLY A 184 -3.29 10.47 -15.65
N PRO A 185 -3.39 11.41 -16.62
CA PRO A 185 -4.12 12.66 -16.47
C PRO A 185 -5.64 12.44 -16.45
N ASN A 186 -6.39 13.44 -15.97
CA ASN A 186 -7.86 13.43 -15.89
C ASN A 186 -8.42 12.24 -15.09
N ALA A 187 -7.69 11.82 -14.06
CA ALA A 187 -8.04 10.67 -13.27
C ALA A 187 -9.27 10.92 -12.37
N PRO A 188 -10.11 9.90 -12.12
CA PRO A 188 -11.18 10.00 -11.14
C PRO A 188 -10.65 10.13 -9.71
N VAL A 189 -9.44 9.61 -9.40
CA VAL A 189 -8.77 9.79 -8.10
C VAL A 189 -7.44 10.51 -8.30
N VAL A 190 -7.38 11.78 -7.92
CA VAL A 190 -6.27 12.71 -8.21
C VAL A 190 -5.41 12.93 -6.98
N PHE A 191 -4.08 12.90 -7.11
CA PHE A 191 -3.19 13.22 -5.99
C PHE A 191 -2.99 14.73 -5.84
N GLU A 192 -3.08 15.23 -4.61
CA GLU A 192 -2.73 16.61 -4.31
C GLU A 192 -1.19 16.77 -4.28
N PRO A 193 -0.62 17.86 -4.83
CA PRO A 193 0.84 18.02 -5.00
C PRO A 193 1.56 18.45 -3.71
N ILE A 194 1.17 17.88 -2.57
CA ILE A 194 1.70 18.19 -1.24
C ILE A 194 1.99 16.88 -0.50
N HIS A 195 3.27 16.61 -0.23
CA HIS A 195 3.71 15.43 0.52
C HIS A 195 4.48 15.84 1.77
N GLY A 196 4.09 15.34 2.93
CA GLY A 196 4.87 15.44 4.17
C GLY A 196 5.70 14.17 4.34
N ASN A 197 7.03 14.29 4.31
CA ASN A 197 7.93 13.13 4.30
C ASN A 197 8.74 13.07 5.59
N TYR A 198 9.07 11.86 6.02
CA TYR A 198 10.03 11.59 7.08
C TYR A 198 10.86 10.38 6.70
N MET A 199 12.18 10.50 6.78
CA MET A 199 13.12 9.41 6.58
C MET A 199 14.17 9.48 7.67
N ALA A 200 14.52 8.35 8.25
CA ALA A 200 15.51 8.24 9.32
C ALA A 200 16.23 6.90 9.22
N ASN A 201 17.42 6.79 9.80
CA ASN A 201 18.14 5.53 9.89
C ASN A 201 17.72 4.78 11.16
N THR A 202 17.02 3.66 11.01
CA THR A 202 16.51 2.82 12.10
C THR A 202 16.71 1.33 11.80
N TYR A 203 16.80 0.52 12.85
CA TYR A 203 16.88 -0.95 12.77
C TYR A 203 15.65 -1.58 13.43
N ASP A 204 14.47 -1.06 13.10
CA ASP A 204 13.20 -1.52 13.67
C ASP A 204 12.67 -2.79 13.00
N PHE A 205 12.88 -2.91 11.69
CA PHE A 205 12.66 -4.12 10.90
C PHE A 205 13.57 -4.07 9.66
N TYR A 206 14.27 -5.16 9.37
CA TYR A 206 15.22 -5.26 8.26
C TYR A 206 15.49 -6.72 7.87
N LYS A 207 15.99 -6.96 6.65
CA LYS A 207 16.28 -8.32 6.13
C LYS A 207 17.77 -8.46 5.80
N PRO A 208 18.64 -8.67 6.80
CA PRO A 208 20.09 -8.74 6.58
C PRO A 208 20.54 -10.11 6.06
N ASN A 209 19.79 -11.18 6.37
CA ASN A 209 20.11 -12.54 5.94
C ASN A 209 19.51 -12.82 4.56
N LEU A 210 20.33 -12.68 3.52
CA LEU A 210 19.90 -12.83 2.13
C LEU A 210 19.52 -14.27 1.72
N SER A 211 19.77 -15.25 2.58
CA SER A 211 19.40 -16.65 2.35
C SER A 211 18.07 -17.03 3.01
N SER A 212 17.39 -16.09 3.67
CA SER A 212 16.12 -16.29 4.36
C SER A 212 15.10 -15.24 3.92
N GLU A 213 13.83 -15.63 3.81
CA GLU A 213 12.72 -14.68 3.60
C GLU A 213 12.37 -13.90 4.87
N TYR A 214 12.75 -14.44 6.04
CA TYR A 214 12.35 -13.89 7.33
C TYR A 214 13.14 -12.62 7.69
N PRO A 215 12.46 -11.59 8.21
CA PRO A 215 13.09 -10.37 8.68
C PRO A 215 13.64 -10.53 10.11
N GLU A 216 14.62 -9.70 10.43
CA GLU A 216 14.90 -9.28 11.81
C GLU A 216 13.89 -8.20 12.18
N VAL A 217 13.25 -8.32 13.34
CA VAL A 217 12.22 -7.39 13.80
C VAL A 217 12.33 -7.10 15.30
N ASP A 218 12.44 -5.82 15.65
CA ASP A 218 12.22 -5.33 17.00
C ASP A 218 10.80 -4.76 17.08
N GLY A 219 9.85 -5.60 17.49
CA GLY A 219 8.42 -5.26 17.51
C GLY A 219 8.11 -3.97 18.28
N PRO A 220 8.56 -3.81 19.54
CA PRO A 220 8.39 -2.56 20.29
C PRO A 220 8.96 -1.34 19.58
N VAL A 221 10.17 -1.42 19.01
CA VAL A 221 10.80 -0.30 18.31
C VAL A 221 10.08 0.00 16.99
N SER A 222 9.59 -1.00 16.27
CA SER A 222 8.80 -0.84 15.03
C SER A 222 7.52 -0.05 15.27
N VAL A 223 6.79 -0.34 16.36
CA VAL A 223 5.59 0.42 16.72
C VAL A 223 5.92 1.89 17.01
N VAL A 224 6.96 2.14 17.80
CA VAL A 224 7.40 3.52 18.13
C VAL A 224 7.86 4.27 16.87
N THR A 225 8.62 3.60 16.00
CA THR A 225 9.14 4.17 14.74
C THR A 225 8.00 4.55 13.80
N TYR A 226 6.98 3.70 13.64
CA TYR A 226 5.78 4.01 12.86
C TYR A 226 5.08 5.27 13.38
N ILE A 227 4.85 5.36 14.70
CA ILE A 227 4.14 6.48 15.31
C ILE A 227 4.94 7.78 15.20
N ALA A 228 6.26 7.73 15.42
CA ALA A 228 7.14 8.89 15.25
C ALA A 228 7.18 9.36 13.78
N ALA A 229 7.24 8.43 12.83
CA ALA A 229 7.22 8.74 11.41
C ALA A 229 5.88 9.34 10.98
N LEU A 230 4.76 8.87 11.53
CA LEU A 230 3.43 9.44 11.31
C LEU A 230 3.35 10.89 11.82
N ASP A 231 3.78 11.15 13.04
CA ASP A 231 3.80 12.51 13.61
C ASP A 231 4.62 13.46 12.74
N ALA A 232 5.83 13.05 12.38
CA ALA A 232 6.75 13.87 11.59
C ALA A 232 6.22 14.12 10.17
N ALA A 233 5.79 13.07 9.47
CA ALA A 233 5.22 13.19 8.13
C ALA A 233 3.96 14.08 8.13
N TYR A 234 3.06 13.88 9.09
CA TYR A 234 1.84 14.66 9.24
C TYR A 234 2.14 16.14 9.54
N ALA A 235 3.06 16.42 10.47
CA ALA A 235 3.49 17.78 10.77
C ALA A 235 4.06 18.49 9.52
N ARG A 236 4.91 17.82 8.74
CA ARG A 236 5.47 18.36 7.49
C ARG A 236 4.41 18.58 6.42
N TYR A 237 3.42 17.70 6.32
CA TYR A 237 2.29 17.91 5.42
C TYR A 237 1.50 19.17 5.82
N ARG A 238 1.13 19.31 7.10
CA ARG A 238 0.39 20.49 7.61
C ARG A 238 1.13 21.80 7.36
N GLU A 239 2.45 21.82 7.56
CA GLU A 239 3.28 22.99 7.27
C GLU A 239 3.26 23.35 5.77
N LYS A 240 3.45 22.36 4.89
CA LYS A 240 3.43 22.58 3.43
C LYS A 240 2.04 22.99 2.94
N HIS A 241 0.99 22.39 3.48
CA HIS A 241 -0.40 22.77 3.22
C HIS A 241 -0.63 24.24 3.58
N ALA A 242 -0.23 24.68 4.78
CA ALA A 242 -0.38 26.07 5.21
C ALA A 242 0.40 27.04 4.31
N LYS A 243 1.61 26.67 3.87
CA LYS A 243 2.39 27.49 2.91
C LYS A 243 1.71 27.57 1.55
N ALA A 244 1.21 26.44 1.02
CA ALA A 244 0.50 26.39 -0.25
C ALA A 244 -0.80 27.22 -0.22
N ALA A 245 -1.56 27.10 0.87
CA ALA A 245 -2.78 27.87 1.14
C ALA A 245 -2.50 29.38 1.15
N LYS A 246 -1.46 29.83 1.89
CA LYS A 246 -1.04 31.23 1.91
C LYS A 246 -0.61 31.73 0.53
N ARG A 247 0.15 30.93 -0.22
CA ARG A 247 0.56 31.26 -1.60
C ARG A 247 -0.65 31.41 -2.53
N ALA A 248 -1.64 30.53 -2.41
CA ALA A 248 -2.87 30.61 -3.19
C ALA A 248 -3.65 31.90 -2.86
N GLN A 249 -3.76 32.24 -1.57
CA GLN A 249 -4.39 33.49 -1.12
C GLN A 249 -3.70 34.75 -1.68
N LEU A 250 -2.36 34.78 -1.67
CA LEU A 250 -1.58 35.88 -2.26
C LEU A 250 -1.78 35.99 -3.78
N ASN A 251 -2.12 34.89 -4.45
CA ASN A 251 -2.42 34.83 -5.88
C ASN A 251 -3.92 35.00 -6.18
N GLY A 252 -4.71 35.53 -5.23
CA GLY A 252 -6.12 35.88 -5.43
C GLY A 252 -7.13 34.75 -5.22
N ALA A 253 -6.71 33.56 -4.76
CA ALA A 253 -7.64 32.50 -4.42
C ALA A 253 -8.34 32.78 -3.06
N THR A 254 -9.62 32.45 -2.97
CA THR A 254 -10.32 32.47 -1.68
C THR A 254 -9.96 31.21 -0.91
N VAL A 255 -9.30 31.38 0.24
CA VAL A 255 -8.85 30.27 1.10
C VAL A 255 -9.47 30.48 2.49
N GLU A 256 -10.46 29.66 2.83
CA GLU A 256 -11.18 29.77 4.11
C GLU A 256 -10.33 29.37 5.31
N LYS A 257 -9.42 28.40 5.13
CA LYS A 257 -8.60 27.83 6.20
C LYS A 257 -7.19 27.49 5.70
N THR A 258 -6.18 27.96 6.43
CA THR A 258 -4.77 27.65 6.12
C THR A 258 -4.25 26.43 6.88
N THR A 259 -4.85 26.11 8.04
CA THR A 259 -4.46 24.95 8.84
C THR A 259 -5.07 23.66 8.28
N PHE A 260 -4.41 22.54 8.52
CA PHE A 260 -4.90 21.21 8.16
C PHE A 260 -5.06 20.35 9.42
N SER A 261 -6.11 19.54 9.42
CA SER A 261 -6.57 18.64 10.46
C SER A 261 -7.21 17.41 9.82
N ILE A 262 -7.43 16.34 10.57
CA ILE A 262 -8.12 15.14 10.05
C ILE A 262 -9.59 15.39 9.68
N GLU A 263 -10.15 16.53 10.12
CA GLU A 263 -11.49 16.97 9.73
C GLU A 263 -11.54 17.58 8.34
N ASP A 264 -10.39 17.89 7.75
CA ASP A 264 -10.29 18.41 6.39
C ASP A 264 -10.23 17.27 5.34
N VAL A 265 -10.40 16.01 5.78
CA VAL A 265 -10.52 14.82 4.92
C VAL A 265 -11.74 13.99 5.31
N ASP A 266 -12.30 13.32 4.32
CA ASP A 266 -13.49 12.48 4.46
C ASP A 266 -13.12 11.02 4.75
N TYR A 267 -11.98 10.56 4.22
CA TYR A 267 -11.48 9.21 4.45
C TYR A 267 -9.99 9.22 4.80
N SER A 268 -9.55 8.17 5.49
CA SER A 268 -8.16 7.97 5.88
C SER A 268 -7.74 6.52 5.66
N ILE A 269 -6.70 6.31 4.87
CA ILE A 269 -6.08 5.00 4.67
C ILE A 269 -4.63 5.02 5.11
N PHE A 270 -4.17 3.89 5.63
CA PHE A 270 -2.86 3.73 6.23
C PHE A 270 -2.20 2.47 5.67
N HIS A 271 -0.88 2.46 5.61
CA HIS A 271 -0.17 1.19 5.66
C HIS A 271 -0.58 0.46 6.95
N SER A 272 -1.19 -0.70 6.78
CA SER A 272 -1.78 -1.51 7.84
C SER A 272 -1.02 -2.83 7.93
N PRO A 273 0.05 -2.92 8.75
CA PRO A 273 0.70 -4.19 9.03
C PRO A 273 -0.20 -5.14 9.83
N TYR A 274 -1.17 -4.59 10.55
CA TYR A 274 -2.28 -5.30 11.18
C TYR A 274 -3.38 -4.29 11.55
N GLY A 275 -4.63 -4.74 11.65
CA GLY A 275 -5.79 -3.85 11.82
C GLY A 275 -5.70 -2.87 13.00
N LYS A 276 -5.11 -3.28 14.13
CA LYS A 276 -4.92 -2.40 15.30
C LYS A 276 -3.98 -1.23 15.00
N GLN A 277 -2.99 -1.40 14.12
CA GLN A 277 -2.05 -0.33 13.81
C GLN A 277 -2.75 0.82 13.08
N ALA A 278 -3.69 0.54 12.18
CA ALA A 278 -4.51 1.57 11.54
C ALA A 278 -5.36 2.34 12.57
N VAL A 279 -5.96 1.64 13.55
CA VAL A 279 -6.72 2.26 14.64
C VAL A 279 -5.83 3.21 15.46
N LYS A 280 -4.61 2.77 15.79
CA LYS A 280 -3.62 3.61 16.50
C LYS A 280 -3.17 4.80 15.66
N GLY A 281 -2.94 4.61 14.36
CA GLY A 281 -2.55 5.68 13.44
C GLY A 281 -3.60 6.79 13.36
N PHE A 282 -4.88 6.41 13.19
CA PHE A 282 -5.98 7.38 13.17
C PHE A 282 -6.14 8.12 14.51
N ALA A 283 -6.07 7.39 15.62
CA ALA A 283 -6.06 7.99 16.96
C ALA A 283 -4.88 8.96 17.16
N ARG A 284 -3.69 8.62 16.64
CA ARG A 284 -2.50 9.46 16.72
C ARG A 284 -2.63 10.75 15.90
N LEU A 285 -3.26 10.70 14.72
CA LEU A 285 -3.58 11.91 13.97
C LEU A 285 -4.50 12.84 14.77
N MET A 286 -5.55 12.30 15.40
CA MET A 286 -6.43 13.06 16.30
C MET A 286 -5.66 13.66 17.50
N PHE A 287 -4.70 12.93 18.06
CA PHE A 287 -3.83 13.45 19.13
C PHE A 287 -2.98 14.65 18.65
N ASN A 288 -2.35 14.56 17.49
CA ASN A 288 -1.58 15.68 16.90
C ASN A 288 -2.45 16.91 16.62
N ASP A 289 -3.69 16.66 16.26
CA ASP A 289 -4.75 17.64 16.03
C ASP A 289 -5.21 18.31 17.33
N PHE A 290 -5.26 17.55 18.44
CA PHE A 290 -5.50 18.04 19.79
C PHE A 290 -4.34 18.92 20.27
N LEU A 291 -3.10 18.47 20.11
CA LEU A 291 -1.93 19.27 20.47
C LEU A 291 -1.89 20.61 19.72
N ALA A 292 -2.34 20.64 18.47
CA ALA A 292 -2.34 21.85 17.64
C ALA A 292 -3.47 22.85 17.98
N ASN A 293 -4.61 22.35 18.48
CA ASN A 293 -5.75 23.20 18.84
C ASN A 293 -6.57 22.56 19.98
N PRO A 294 -6.04 22.57 21.22
CA PRO A 294 -6.63 21.82 22.33
C PRO A 294 -7.96 22.41 22.82
N THR A 295 -8.21 23.70 22.54
CA THR A 295 -9.44 24.41 22.93
C THR A 295 -10.59 24.19 21.94
N SER A 296 -10.38 23.44 20.87
CA SER A 296 -11.44 23.11 19.92
C SER A 296 -12.58 22.38 20.62
N PRO A 297 -13.87 22.74 20.37
CA PRO A 297 -15.02 22.09 20.99
C PRO A 297 -15.05 20.56 20.85
N ARG A 298 -14.46 20.01 19.78
CA ARG A 298 -14.37 18.55 19.55
C ARG A 298 -13.55 17.82 20.63
N PHE A 299 -12.69 18.53 21.36
CA PHE A 299 -11.83 17.98 22.41
C PHE A 299 -12.34 18.29 23.82
N ALA A 300 -13.51 18.89 23.96
CA ALA A 300 -14.08 19.26 25.27
C ALA A 300 -14.23 18.06 26.23
N ASN A 301 -14.38 16.84 25.68
CA ASN A 301 -14.57 15.61 26.44
C ASN A 301 -13.26 14.80 26.63
N ILE A 302 -12.09 15.32 26.25
CA ILE A 302 -10.81 14.66 26.51
C ILE A 302 -10.52 14.74 28.02
N PRO A 303 -10.39 13.60 28.73
CA PRO A 303 -10.12 13.62 30.16
C PRO A 303 -8.69 14.08 30.45
N ASN A 304 -8.50 14.90 31.48
CA ASN A 304 -7.20 15.37 31.95
C ASN A 304 -6.30 15.97 30.83
N PRO A 305 -6.79 16.91 30.00
CA PRO A 305 -6.07 17.37 28.81
C PRO A 305 -4.69 17.97 29.12
N ASP A 306 -4.53 18.61 30.28
CA ASP A 306 -3.27 19.21 30.71
C ASP A 306 -2.13 18.20 30.88
N SER A 307 -2.41 16.94 31.22
CA SER A 307 -1.35 15.92 31.36
C SER A 307 -0.74 15.59 30.00
N PHE A 308 -1.57 15.54 28.96
CA PHE A 308 -1.14 15.28 27.59
C PHE A 308 -0.39 16.48 26.99
N LEU A 309 -0.83 17.70 27.28
CA LEU A 309 -0.19 18.93 26.76
C LEU A 309 1.19 19.21 27.36
N LYS A 310 1.46 18.72 28.58
CA LYS A 310 2.77 18.85 29.25
C LYS A 310 3.77 17.76 28.86
N MET A 311 3.29 16.68 28.22
CA MET A 311 4.11 15.54 27.83
C MET A 311 5.05 15.93 26.69
N THR A 312 6.30 15.46 26.75
CA THR A 312 7.23 15.64 25.64
C THR A 312 6.84 14.74 24.46
N PRO A 313 7.23 15.09 23.22
CA PRO A 313 6.95 14.26 22.05
C PRO A 313 7.42 12.81 22.22
N VAL A 314 8.61 12.60 22.78
CA VAL A 314 9.20 11.25 22.98
C VAL A 314 8.39 10.43 23.97
N GLU A 315 8.03 11.00 25.12
CA GLU A 315 7.20 10.31 26.13
C GLU A 315 5.86 9.87 25.55
N SER A 316 5.27 10.68 24.66
CA SER A 316 3.97 10.39 24.09
C SER A 316 3.93 9.25 23.06
N LEU A 317 5.08 8.79 22.55
CA LEU A 317 5.13 7.78 21.48
C LEU A 317 4.69 6.39 21.96
N SER A 318 4.96 6.07 23.23
CA SER A 318 4.65 4.77 23.83
C SER A 318 3.68 4.85 25.01
N ASP A 319 3.20 6.05 25.37
CA ASP A 319 2.31 6.26 26.50
C ASP A 319 0.93 5.61 26.27
N LYS A 320 0.55 4.73 27.22
CA LYS A 320 -0.71 3.97 27.15
C LYS A 320 -1.94 4.80 27.46
N ASN A 321 -1.83 5.92 28.17
CA ASN A 321 -2.96 6.80 28.42
C ASN A 321 -3.30 7.60 27.16
N VAL A 322 -2.30 8.10 26.44
CA VAL A 322 -2.48 8.71 25.11
C VAL A 322 -3.13 7.71 24.16
N GLU A 323 -2.57 6.50 24.04
CA GLU A 323 -3.11 5.43 23.17
C GLU A 323 -4.59 5.15 23.49
N LYS A 324 -4.93 4.84 24.74
CA LYS A 324 -6.30 4.48 25.12
C LYS A 324 -7.28 5.64 24.97
N THR A 325 -6.89 6.84 25.39
CA THR A 325 -7.77 8.02 25.38
C THR A 325 -8.14 8.40 23.95
N PHE A 326 -7.16 8.46 23.05
CA PHE A 326 -7.40 8.88 21.68
C PHE A 326 -7.99 7.76 20.82
N ILE A 327 -7.75 6.48 21.12
CA ILE A 327 -8.52 5.38 20.49
C ILE A 327 -10.00 5.49 20.87
N ALA A 328 -10.32 5.74 22.14
CA ALA A 328 -11.70 5.89 22.58
C ALA A 328 -12.36 7.12 21.94
N ALA A 329 -11.68 8.27 21.96
CA ALA A 329 -12.18 9.52 21.39
C ALA A 329 -12.36 9.46 19.86
N SER A 330 -11.47 8.75 19.16
CA SER A 330 -11.51 8.64 17.69
C SER A 330 -12.35 7.49 17.16
N LYS A 331 -12.94 6.64 18.02
CA LYS A 331 -13.65 5.41 17.61
C LYS A 331 -14.70 5.63 16.54
N ALA A 332 -15.57 6.65 16.70
CA ALA A 332 -16.61 6.97 15.73
C ALA A 332 -16.02 7.48 14.40
N GLY A 333 -15.01 8.36 14.49
CA GLY A 333 -14.30 8.87 13.32
C GLY A 333 -13.54 7.77 12.57
N PHE A 334 -12.95 6.79 13.26
CA PHE A 334 -12.31 5.65 12.62
C PHE A 334 -13.33 4.80 11.86
N ALA A 335 -14.47 4.50 12.50
CA ALA A 335 -15.56 3.73 11.88
C ALA A 335 -16.09 4.38 10.60
N GLU A 336 -16.15 5.72 10.57
CA GLU A 336 -16.64 6.47 9.41
C GLU A 336 -15.56 6.67 8.33
N LYS A 337 -14.36 7.09 8.73
CA LYS A 337 -13.33 7.60 7.81
C LYS A 337 -12.30 6.55 7.41
N ALA A 338 -11.99 5.58 8.26
CA ALA A 338 -10.90 4.63 8.03
C ALA A 338 -11.37 3.18 7.79
N ASP A 339 -12.39 2.74 8.52
CA ASP A 339 -12.96 1.39 8.41
C ASP A 339 -13.35 0.97 6.98
N PRO A 340 -13.93 1.86 6.14
CA PRO A 340 -14.27 1.49 4.76
C PRO A 340 -13.06 1.03 3.92
N GLY A 341 -11.85 1.43 4.29
CA GLY A 341 -10.59 1.02 3.65
C GLY A 341 -10.00 -0.30 4.17
N MET A 342 -10.63 -0.99 5.13
CA MET A 342 -9.98 -2.10 5.86
C MET A 342 -10.27 -3.51 5.34
N ALA A 343 -11.10 -3.68 4.29
CA ALA A 343 -11.53 -5.00 3.83
C ALA A 343 -10.36 -5.94 3.45
N CYS A 344 -9.41 -5.45 2.64
CA CYS A 344 -8.21 -6.22 2.31
C CYS A 344 -7.35 -6.50 3.55
N SER A 345 -7.11 -5.50 4.41
CA SER A 345 -6.29 -5.71 5.63
C SER A 345 -6.87 -6.80 6.53
N ARG A 346 -8.21 -6.86 6.67
CA ARG A 346 -8.90 -7.89 7.47
C ARG A 346 -8.82 -9.28 6.86
N ARG A 347 -8.88 -9.37 5.53
CA ARG A 347 -8.99 -10.64 4.81
C ARG A 347 -7.63 -11.22 4.42
N LEU A 348 -6.67 -10.37 4.11
CA LEU A 348 -5.38 -10.75 3.53
C LEU A 348 -4.23 -10.68 4.53
N GLY A 349 -4.38 -9.93 5.62
CA GLY A 349 -3.28 -9.58 6.50
C GLY A 349 -2.37 -8.49 5.91
N ASN A 350 -1.09 -8.51 6.27
CA ASN A 350 -0.10 -7.55 5.80
C ASN A 350 0.41 -7.92 4.40
N THR A 351 0.21 -7.06 3.41
CA THR A 351 0.74 -7.26 2.06
C THR A 351 1.91 -6.31 1.76
N TYR A 352 2.63 -5.86 2.80
CA TYR A 352 3.71 -4.87 2.77
C TYR A 352 3.44 -3.69 1.82
N THR A 353 4.16 -3.57 0.70
CA THR A 353 4.02 -2.45 -0.25
C THR A 353 2.64 -2.40 -0.91
N GLY A 354 1.93 -3.53 -1.01
CA GLY A 354 0.55 -3.56 -1.47
C GLY A 354 -0.45 -2.98 -0.46
N SER A 355 -0.10 -2.91 0.82
CA SER A 355 -1.06 -2.70 1.93
C SER A 355 -1.85 -1.40 1.81
N LEU A 356 -1.16 -0.26 1.63
CA LEU A 356 -1.83 1.05 1.52
C LEU A 356 -2.76 1.12 0.30
N TYR A 357 -2.36 0.53 -0.82
CA TYR A 357 -3.10 0.60 -2.08
C TYR A 357 -4.23 -0.43 -2.17
N LEU A 358 -4.12 -1.56 -1.47
CA LEU A 358 -5.24 -2.46 -1.23
C LEU A 358 -6.25 -1.87 -0.24
N CYS A 359 -5.83 -1.00 0.69
CA CYS A 359 -6.75 -0.18 1.47
C CYS A 359 -7.49 0.86 0.59
N MET A 360 -6.81 1.47 -0.39
CA MET A 360 -7.47 2.31 -1.41
C MET A 360 -8.49 1.50 -2.22
N ALA A 361 -8.11 0.32 -2.73
CA ALA A 361 -9.02 -0.56 -3.46
C ALA A 361 -10.25 -0.97 -2.61
N SER A 362 -10.05 -1.23 -1.32
CA SER A 362 -11.12 -1.52 -0.36
C SER A 362 -12.09 -0.36 -0.23
N LEU A 363 -11.57 0.87 -0.06
CA LEU A 363 -12.40 2.08 0.04
C LEU A 363 -13.25 2.29 -1.22
N LEU A 364 -12.63 2.21 -2.40
CA LEU A 364 -13.30 2.37 -3.69
C LEU A 364 -14.34 1.27 -3.96
N SER A 365 -14.22 0.11 -3.32
CA SER A 365 -15.16 -1.00 -3.46
C SER A 365 -16.32 -0.97 -2.46
N ASN A 366 -16.08 -0.44 -1.25
CA ASN A 366 -17.05 -0.43 -0.16
C ASN A 366 -17.96 0.80 -0.15
N VAL A 367 -17.49 1.94 -0.68
CA VAL A 367 -18.26 3.18 -0.69
C VAL A 367 -18.85 3.40 -2.08
N GLU A 368 -20.15 3.73 -2.11
CA GLU A 368 -20.84 4.07 -3.36
C GLU A 368 -20.12 5.24 -4.09
N PRO A 369 -19.86 5.14 -5.41
CA PRO A 369 -19.14 6.17 -6.18
C PRO A 369 -19.69 7.60 -6.01
N GLU A 370 -21.02 7.77 -5.90
CA GLU A 370 -21.65 9.08 -5.74
C GLU A 370 -21.33 9.72 -4.38
N LYS A 371 -21.08 8.89 -3.35
CA LYS A 371 -20.66 9.36 -2.03
C LYS A 371 -19.18 9.71 -1.98
N LEU A 372 -18.39 9.17 -2.90
CA LEU A 372 -16.96 9.46 -3.04
C LEU A 372 -16.69 10.74 -3.83
N LEU A 373 -17.57 11.15 -4.74
CA LEU A 373 -17.32 12.33 -5.58
C LEU A 373 -17.05 13.60 -4.73
N GLY A 374 -15.93 14.27 -5.01
CA GLY A 374 -15.47 15.48 -4.33
C GLY A 374 -14.71 15.23 -3.01
N LYS A 375 -14.72 13.99 -2.51
CA LYS A 375 -14.14 13.61 -1.22
C LYS A 375 -12.61 13.59 -1.24
N ARG A 376 -12.02 13.88 -0.08
CA ARG A 376 -10.57 13.80 0.15
C ARG A 376 -10.21 12.59 0.98
N ILE A 377 -9.12 11.95 0.59
CA ILE A 377 -8.61 10.72 1.19
C ILE A 377 -7.18 10.99 1.67
N SER A 378 -6.95 11.01 2.98
CA SER A 378 -5.59 11.05 3.52
C SER A 378 -4.93 9.68 3.43
N MET A 379 -3.64 9.66 3.08
CA MET A 379 -2.85 8.45 2.92
C MET A 379 -1.58 8.55 3.76
N PHE A 380 -1.32 7.51 4.56
CA PHE A 380 -0.05 7.38 5.27
C PHE A 380 0.70 6.12 4.81
N ALA A 381 1.78 6.33 4.08
CA ALA A 381 2.73 5.30 3.69
C ALA A 381 3.86 5.21 4.71
N PHE A 382 4.24 3.99 5.09
CA PHE A 382 5.35 3.72 5.99
C PHE A 382 6.08 2.47 5.53
N GLY A 383 7.41 2.47 5.64
CA GLY A 383 8.24 1.29 5.56
C GLY A 383 9.40 1.44 6.54
N SER A 384 9.69 0.37 7.29
CA SER A 384 10.78 0.32 8.27
C SER A 384 12.16 0.61 7.67
N GLY A 385 13.10 0.99 8.52
CA GLY A 385 14.45 1.41 8.13
C GLY A 385 14.81 2.90 8.30
N CYS A 386 13.92 3.90 8.31
CA CYS A 386 12.53 3.97 7.85
C CYS A 386 12.31 5.13 6.87
N ALA A 387 11.28 4.98 6.03
CA ALA A 387 10.78 5.99 5.12
C ALA A 387 9.25 6.07 5.23
N ALA A 388 8.71 7.29 5.28
CA ALA A 388 7.29 7.52 5.43
C ALA A 388 6.83 8.81 4.74
N SER A 389 5.58 8.79 4.27
CA SER A 389 4.93 9.95 3.66
C SER A 389 3.46 10.04 4.05
N PHE A 390 3.02 11.25 4.40
CA PHE A 390 1.62 11.62 4.50
C PHE A 390 1.25 12.50 3.30
N PHE A 391 0.21 12.12 2.59
CA PHE A 391 -0.26 12.81 1.38
C PHE A 391 -1.78 12.63 1.24
N VAL A 392 -2.39 13.33 0.29
CA VAL A 392 -3.84 13.35 0.11
C VAL A 392 -4.19 13.13 -1.35
N ALA A 393 -5.22 12.32 -1.59
CA ALA A 393 -5.90 12.19 -2.87
C ALA A 393 -7.30 12.83 -2.80
N ARG A 394 -7.86 13.18 -3.95
CA ARG A 394 -9.22 13.68 -4.11
C ARG A 394 -9.93 12.93 -5.21
N VAL A 395 -11.15 12.50 -4.94
CA VAL A 395 -12.01 11.92 -5.95
C VAL A 395 -12.65 13.06 -6.75
N LYS A 396 -12.31 13.17 -8.03
CA LYS A 396 -12.80 14.20 -8.96
C LYS A 396 -13.72 13.65 -10.05
N GLY A 397 -13.76 12.34 -10.24
CA GLY A 397 -14.55 11.67 -11.27
C GLY A 397 -15.27 10.44 -10.75
N ASP A 398 -16.00 9.79 -11.65
CA ASP A 398 -16.73 8.56 -11.36
C ASP A 398 -15.77 7.38 -11.11
N THR A 399 -16.05 6.61 -10.06
CA THR A 399 -15.27 5.41 -9.67
C THR A 399 -16.04 4.11 -9.89
N SER A 400 -17.20 4.17 -10.57
CA SER A 400 -18.06 3.01 -10.83
C SER A 400 -17.35 1.90 -11.59
N GLU A 401 -16.63 2.23 -12.66
CA GLU A 401 -15.86 1.26 -13.44
C GLU A 401 -14.79 0.57 -12.58
N ILE A 402 -14.06 1.33 -11.76
CA ILE A 402 -13.04 0.75 -10.85
C ILE A 402 -13.68 -0.27 -9.90
N ARG A 403 -14.80 0.10 -9.29
CA ARG A 403 -15.52 -0.77 -8.35
C ARG A 403 -16.05 -2.05 -9.02
N GLU A 404 -16.65 -1.91 -10.20
CA GLU A 404 -17.21 -3.03 -10.97
C GLU A 404 -16.13 -4.00 -11.41
N LYS A 405 -15.06 -3.51 -12.05
CA LYS A 405 -13.97 -4.33 -12.61
C LYS A 405 -13.15 -5.03 -11.53
N LEU A 406 -12.95 -4.37 -10.39
CA LEU A 406 -12.26 -4.99 -9.27
C LEU A 406 -13.03 -6.19 -8.72
N ASP A 407 -14.36 -6.06 -8.57
CA ASP A 407 -15.25 -6.99 -7.86
C ASP A 407 -14.66 -7.47 -6.52
N LEU A 408 -13.98 -6.55 -5.82
CA LEU A 408 -13.04 -6.89 -4.76
C LEU A 408 -13.71 -7.63 -3.62
N ILE A 409 -14.86 -7.14 -3.15
CA ILE A 409 -15.54 -7.66 -1.97
C ILE A 409 -16.05 -9.10 -2.20
N ASN A 410 -16.55 -9.39 -3.41
CA ASN A 410 -16.99 -10.74 -3.74
C ASN A 410 -15.79 -11.69 -3.89
N ARG A 411 -14.71 -11.24 -4.54
CA ARG A 411 -13.47 -12.02 -4.65
C ARG A 411 -12.85 -12.35 -3.30
N LEU A 412 -12.76 -11.39 -2.39
CA LEU A 412 -12.30 -11.59 -1.01
C LEU A 412 -13.16 -12.63 -0.26
N LYS A 413 -14.50 -12.56 -0.40
CA LYS A 413 -15.43 -13.55 0.19
C LYS A 413 -15.26 -14.94 -0.41
N SER A 414 -14.93 -15.03 -1.70
CA SER A 414 -14.76 -16.30 -2.41
C SER A 414 -13.46 -17.04 -2.10
N MET A 415 -12.51 -16.40 -1.39
CA MET A 415 -11.29 -17.07 -0.92
C MET A 415 -11.62 -18.27 -0.02
N LYS A 416 -10.88 -19.36 -0.19
CA LYS A 416 -11.01 -20.57 0.62
C LYS A 416 -10.37 -20.34 1.99
N VAL A 417 -11.16 -20.40 3.05
CA VAL A 417 -10.63 -20.45 4.42
C VAL A 417 -10.19 -21.89 4.71
N VAL A 418 -8.92 -22.09 5.02
CA VAL A 418 -8.33 -23.42 5.25
C VAL A 418 -7.77 -23.55 6.66
N HIS A 419 -7.59 -24.79 7.11
CA HIS A 419 -7.05 -25.10 8.44
C HIS A 419 -5.61 -24.54 8.60
N PRO A 420 -5.22 -23.99 9.77
CA PRO A 420 -3.88 -23.41 10.01
C PRO A 420 -2.69 -24.30 9.64
N GLN A 421 -2.83 -25.63 9.78
CA GLN A 421 -1.80 -26.58 9.33
C GLN A 421 -1.39 -26.39 7.86
N LYS A 422 -2.33 -26.04 6.96
CA LYS A 422 -2.01 -25.81 5.54
C LYS A 422 -1.08 -24.61 5.35
N PHE A 423 -1.18 -23.60 6.21
CA PHE A 423 -0.27 -22.46 6.21
C PHE A 423 1.11 -22.86 6.73
N VAL A 424 1.19 -23.64 7.81
CA VAL A 424 2.46 -24.16 8.33
C VAL A 424 3.18 -25.03 7.29
N ASP A 425 2.44 -25.92 6.62
CA ASP A 425 2.98 -26.78 5.56
C ASP A 425 3.51 -25.94 4.38
N ALA A 426 2.76 -24.91 3.96
CA ALA A 426 3.18 -24.00 2.90
C ALA A 426 4.47 -23.23 3.26
N LEU A 427 4.57 -22.72 4.48
CA LEU A 427 5.79 -22.06 4.97
C LEU A 427 6.99 -23.01 4.99
N ALA A 428 6.80 -24.25 5.45
CA ALA A 428 7.88 -25.24 5.50
C ALA A 428 8.41 -25.57 4.10
N ILE A 429 7.53 -25.70 3.10
CA ILE A 429 7.93 -25.92 1.70
C ILE A 429 8.69 -24.70 1.16
N ARG A 430 8.20 -23.48 1.41
CA ARG A 430 8.86 -22.25 0.97
C ARG A 430 10.24 -22.09 1.60
N GLU A 431 10.37 -22.32 2.90
CA GLU A 431 11.65 -22.23 3.62
C GLU A 431 12.66 -23.26 3.10
N LYS A 432 12.24 -24.52 2.93
CA LYS A 432 13.06 -25.59 2.35
C LYS A 432 13.58 -25.24 0.96
N ASN A 433 12.73 -24.62 0.12
CA ASN A 433 12.98 -24.45 -1.30
C ASN A 433 13.40 -23.02 -1.69
N HIS A 434 13.58 -22.09 -0.74
CA HIS A 434 13.88 -20.68 -0.99
C HIS A 434 15.09 -20.48 -1.92
N ASN A 435 16.15 -21.26 -1.72
CA ASN A 435 17.39 -21.21 -2.50
C ASN A 435 17.53 -22.37 -3.51
N ALA A 436 16.46 -23.12 -3.79
CA ALA A 436 16.52 -24.30 -4.65
C ALA A 436 16.78 -23.94 -6.13
N VAL A 437 17.49 -24.84 -6.83
CA VAL A 437 17.76 -24.79 -8.27
C VAL A 437 17.34 -26.09 -8.93
N SER A 438 17.07 -26.08 -10.24
CA SER A 438 16.55 -27.27 -10.94
C SER A 438 15.32 -27.84 -10.22
N TYR A 439 14.40 -26.97 -9.85
CA TYR A 439 13.31 -27.22 -8.93
C TYR A 439 11.96 -27.05 -9.62
N THR A 440 11.03 -27.97 -9.35
CA THR A 440 9.62 -27.85 -9.74
C THR A 440 8.81 -27.67 -8.45
N PRO A 441 8.07 -26.56 -8.30
CA PRO A 441 7.23 -26.32 -7.12
C PRO A 441 6.33 -27.50 -6.76
N GLU A 442 6.26 -27.81 -5.46
CA GLU A 442 5.54 -28.94 -4.88
C GLU A 442 4.07 -28.60 -4.59
N GLY A 443 3.73 -27.32 -4.43
CA GLY A 443 2.38 -26.83 -4.18
C GLY A 443 1.36 -27.19 -5.27
N SER A 444 0.08 -27.24 -4.90
CA SER A 444 -0.99 -27.59 -5.83
C SER A 444 -1.39 -26.41 -6.70
N VAL A 445 -1.53 -26.63 -8.00
CA VAL A 445 -2.06 -25.61 -8.92
C VAL A 445 -3.55 -25.33 -8.64
N ASP A 446 -4.29 -26.25 -8.00
CA ASP A 446 -5.70 -26.04 -7.61
C ASP A 446 -5.89 -24.95 -6.55
N ASP A 447 -4.80 -24.58 -5.89
CA ASP A 447 -4.73 -23.52 -4.89
C ASP A 447 -4.40 -22.14 -5.50
N VAL A 448 -4.13 -22.10 -6.81
CA VAL A 448 -4.01 -20.88 -7.60
C VAL A 448 -5.40 -20.52 -8.19
N TRP A 449 -5.63 -19.24 -8.45
CA TRP A 449 -6.84 -18.81 -9.16
C TRP A 449 -6.84 -19.36 -10.60
N PRO A 450 -7.98 -19.83 -11.14
CA PRO A 450 -8.06 -20.24 -12.54
C PRO A 450 -7.63 -19.11 -13.48
N GLY A 451 -6.81 -19.41 -14.47
CA GLY A 451 -6.27 -18.42 -15.40
C GLY A 451 -5.21 -17.48 -14.82
N ALA A 452 -4.74 -17.68 -13.58
CA ALA A 452 -3.66 -16.86 -13.02
C ALA A 452 -2.28 -17.47 -13.31
N TYR A 453 -1.29 -16.62 -13.53
CA TYR A 453 0.12 -16.98 -13.60
C TYR A 453 0.60 -17.62 -12.30
N TYR A 454 1.37 -18.69 -12.41
CA TYR A 454 2.07 -19.35 -11.31
C TYR A 454 3.47 -19.78 -11.74
N LEU A 455 4.33 -20.09 -10.78
CA LEU A 455 5.67 -20.60 -11.00
C LEU A 455 5.60 -22.08 -11.44
N ASP A 456 5.98 -22.33 -12.69
CA ASP A 456 6.01 -23.67 -13.28
C ASP A 456 7.28 -24.43 -12.87
N GLY A 457 8.41 -23.72 -12.87
CA GLY A 457 9.70 -24.31 -12.51
C GLY A 457 10.85 -23.31 -12.50
N ILE A 458 11.95 -23.74 -11.89
CA ILE A 458 13.23 -23.05 -11.80
C ILE A 458 14.30 -23.97 -12.39
N ASP A 459 15.03 -23.53 -13.40
CA ASP A 459 16.05 -24.38 -14.01
C ASP A 459 17.40 -24.35 -13.28
N SER A 460 18.40 -25.03 -13.84
CA SER A 460 19.76 -25.13 -13.28
C SER A 460 20.52 -23.80 -13.23
N LYS A 461 19.99 -22.74 -13.83
CA LYS A 461 20.57 -21.39 -13.87
C LYS A 461 19.68 -20.37 -13.16
N TYR A 462 18.82 -20.80 -12.23
CA TYR A 462 17.89 -19.96 -11.48
C TYR A 462 16.83 -19.26 -12.34
N ARG A 463 16.69 -19.62 -13.62
CA ARG A 463 15.70 -18.99 -14.50
C ARG A 463 14.33 -19.53 -14.15
N ARG A 464 13.42 -18.62 -13.82
CA ARG A 464 12.04 -18.92 -13.44
C ARG A 464 11.14 -18.91 -14.67
N LYS A 465 10.26 -19.90 -14.79
CA LYS A 465 9.24 -19.99 -15.84
C LYS A 465 7.86 -19.82 -15.22
N TYR A 466 7.05 -18.95 -15.81
CA TYR A 466 5.67 -18.72 -15.39
C TYR A 466 4.71 -19.20 -16.48
N VAL A 467 3.60 -19.81 -16.08
CA VAL A 467 2.52 -20.25 -16.98
C VAL A 467 1.17 -19.98 -16.34
N LEU A 468 0.11 -19.97 -17.14
CA LEU A 468 -1.26 -19.77 -16.66
C LEU A 468 -1.81 -21.06 -16.07
N ALA A 469 -2.46 -20.95 -14.91
CA ALA A 469 -3.28 -22.02 -14.34
C ALA A 469 -4.43 -22.35 -15.30
N PRO A 470 -4.87 -23.62 -15.40
CA PRO A 470 -6.00 -24.00 -16.23
C PRO A 470 -7.23 -23.13 -15.96
N SER A 471 -7.88 -22.64 -17.02
CA SER A 471 -9.19 -22.00 -16.91
C SER A 471 -10.22 -23.05 -16.47
N ALA A 472 -11.16 -22.63 -15.62
CA ALA A 472 -12.23 -23.49 -15.11
C ALA A 472 -13.24 -23.90 -16.19
#